data_AF-A0A2P5KCK5-F1
#
_entry.id   AF-A0A2P5KCK5-F1
#
_cell.length_a   1.000
_cell.length_b   1.000
_cell.length_c   1.000
_cell.angle_alpha   90.00
_cell.angle_beta   90.00
_cell.angle_gamma   90.00
#
_symmetry.space_group_name_H-M   'P 1'
#
loop_
_entity.id
_entity.type
_entity.pdbx_description
1 polymer ?
#
loop_
_entity_poly.entity_id
_entity_poly.type
_entity_poly.pdbx_seq_one_letter_code
_entity_poly.pdbx_strand_id
1 'polypeptide(L)' 'MPLPLIALAIAAFGIGTTEFVIMGLLLDVARDLRVSIPTAGMLVSGYALGVTVALGALGLSAWSYSLERRAPAGVTPS' A
#
# COMPACT_ATOMS: atom_id res chain seq x y z
N MET A 1 -7.62 -22.01 13.88
CA MET A 1 -7.96 -21.07 12.76
C MET A 1 -7.02 -21.38 11.61
N PRO A 2 -7.47 -21.36 10.34
CA PRO A 2 -6.63 -21.70 9.20
C PRO A 2 -5.44 -20.73 9.10
N LEU A 3 -4.24 -21.26 8.83
CA LEU A 3 -2.97 -20.51 8.80
C LEU A 3 -3.02 -19.24 7.92
N PRO A 4 -3.64 -19.25 6.72
CA PRO A 4 -3.74 -18.06 5.89
C PRO A 4 -4.52 -16.91 6.53
N LEU A 5 -5.53 -17.20 7.35
CA LEU A 5 -6.31 -16.16 8.03
C LEU A 5 -5.51 -15.52 9.18
N ILE A 6 -4.66 -16.30 9.86
CA ILE A 6 -3.75 -15.76 10.88
C ILE A 6 -2.72 -14.84 10.22
N ALA A 7 -2.12 -15.28 9.09
CA ALA A 7 -1.19 -14.46 8.33
C ALA A 7 -1.85 -13.16 7.82
N LEU A 8 -3.08 -13.26 7.31
CA LEU A 8 -3.87 -12.11 6.88
C LEU A 8 -4.18 -11.16 8.05
N ALA A 9 -4.55 -11.70 9.21
CA ALA A 9 -4.84 -10.89 10.40
C ALA A 9 -3.60 -10.14 10.90
N ILE A 10 -2.43 -10.80 10.94
CA ILE A 10 -1.16 -10.16 11.31
C ILE A 10 -0.80 -9.06 10.31
N ALA A 11 -0.94 -9.31 9.01
CA ALA A 11 -0.68 -8.32 7.97
C ALA A 11 -1.63 -7.12 8.09
N ALA A 12 -2.94 -7.35 8.22
CA ALA A 12 -3.94 -6.30 8.38
C ALA A 12 -3.71 -5.48 9.66
N PHE A 13 -3.34 -6.15 10.75
CA PHE A 13 -3.02 -5.50 12.02
C PHE A 13 -1.76 -4.63 11.92
N GLY A 14 -0.69 -5.15 11.29
CA GLY A 14 0.55 -4.41 11.10
C GLY A 14 0.34 -3.16 10.25
N ILE A 15 -0.34 -3.31 9.11
CA ILE A 15 -0.69 -2.20 8.21
C ILE A 15 -1.55 -1.16 8.94
N GLY A 16 -2.62 -1.60 9.61
CA GLY A 16 -3.48 -0.71 10.37
C GLY A 16 -2.70 0.06 11.44
N THR A 17 -1.86 -0.62 12.22
CA THR A 17 -1.06 0.02 13.27
C THR A 17 -0.14 1.10 12.69
N THR A 18 0.55 0.83 11.58
CA THR A 18 1.45 1.82 10.97
C THR A 18 0.72 3.05 10.46
N GLU A 19 -0.52 2.91 9.98
CA GLU A 19 -1.28 4.04 9.44
C GLU A 19 -2.02 4.84 10.53
N PHE A 20 -2.57 4.17 11.55
CA PHE A 20 -3.33 4.86 12.59
C PHE A 20 -2.44 5.51 13.66
N VAL A 21 -1.27 4.93 13.97
CA VAL A 21 -0.36 5.50 14.97
C VAL A 21 0.16 6.87 14.53
N ILE A 22 0.58 7.03 13.27
CA ILE A 22 1.12 8.31 12.78
C ILE A 22 0.05 9.42 12.76
N MET A 23 -1.21 9.08 12.47
CA MET A 23 -2.32 10.02 12.53
C MET A 23 -2.55 10.54 13.95
N GLY A 24 -2.41 9.65 14.96
CA GLY A 24 -2.49 10.03 16.37
C GLY A 24 -1.30 10.89 16.83
N LEU A 25 -0.11 10.64 16.28
CA LEU A 25 1.11 11.38 16.61
C LEU A 25 1.32 12.65 15.77
N LEU A 26 0.43 12.96 14.82
CA LEU A 26 0.61 14.07 13.88
C LEU A 26 0.84 15.42 14.58
N LEU A 27 0.14 15.67 15.68
CA LEU A 27 0.28 16.89 16.47
C LEU A 27 1.66 16.98 17.13
N ASP A 28 2.18 15.86 17.63
CA ASP A 28 3.50 15.81 18.26
C ASP A 28 4.61 15.93 17.20
N VAL A 29 4.44 15.30 16.04
CA VAL A 29 5.33 15.49 14.88
C VAL A 29 5.38 16.96 14.45
N ALA A 30 4.24 17.64 14.39
CA ALA A 30 4.19 19.07 14.06
C ALA A 30 4.93 19.93 15.10
N ARG A 31 4.79 19.62 16.40
CA ARG A 31 5.49 20.30 17.49
C ARG A 31 7.00 20.08 17.42
N ASP A 32 7.43 18.84 17.27
CA ASP A 32 8.85 18.45 17.26
C ASP A 32 9.59 19.03 16.06
N LEU A 33 8.96 19.01 14.88
CA LEU A 33 9.51 19.61 13.66
C LEU A 33 9.34 21.14 13.61
N ARG A 34 8.62 21.75 14.57
CA ARG A 34 8.29 23.18 14.61
C ARG A 34 7.61 23.70 13.34
N VAL A 35 6.72 22.89 12.75
CA VAL A 35 5.96 23.24 11.54
C VAL A 35 4.48 23.36 11.85
N SER A 36 3.73 23.97 10.95
CA SER A 36 2.27 24.01 11.06
C SER A 36 1.65 22.60 10.88
N ILE A 37 0.49 22.36 11.49
CA ILE A 37 -0.23 21.08 11.36
C ILE A 37 -0.52 20.74 9.88
N PRO A 38 -1.00 21.68 9.02
CA PRO A 38 -1.17 21.41 7.59
C PRO A 38 0.13 20.97 6.89
N THR A 39 1.27 21.57 7.27
CA THR A 39 2.59 21.19 6.73
C THR A 39 2.98 19.78 7.15
N ALA A 40 2.81 19.42 8.43
CA ALA A 40 3.04 18.04 8.88
C ALA A 40 2.11 17.04 8.18
N GLY A 41 0.86 17.43 7.90
CA GLY A 41 -0.10 16.62 7.14
C GLY A 41 0.35 16.28 5.72
N MET A 42 1.22 17.08 5.11
CA MET A 42 1.80 16.76 3.79
C MET A 42 2.64 15.47 3.80
N LEU A 43 3.22 15.09 4.94
CA LEU A 43 3.94 13.82 5.09
C LEU A 43 3.01 12.63 4.89
N VAL A 44 1.81 12.72 5.47
CA VAL A 44 0.75 11.72 5.33
C VAL A 44 0.27 11.64 3.89
N SER A 45 0.02 12.78 3.25
CA SER A 45 -0.38 12.84 1.83
C SER A 45 0.70 12.26 0.90
N GLY A 46 1.98 12.57 1.17
CA GLY A 46 3.11 12.03 0.41
C GLY A 46 3.22 10.50 0.53
N TYR A 47 3.04 9.96 1.73
CA TYR A 47 2.97 8.51 1.95
C TYR A 47 1.80 7.89 1.20
N ALA A 48 0.59 8.45 1.31
CA ALA A 48 -0.60 7.94 0.62
C ALA A 48 -0.41 7.90 -0.91
N LEU A 49 0.24 8.92 -1.48
CA LEU A 49 0.61 8.93 -2.90
C LEU A 49 1.62 7.82 -3.23
N GLY A 50 2.66 7.64 -2.40
CA GLY A 50 3.64 6.58 -2.57
C GLY A 50 3.00 5.18 -2.55
N VAL A 51 2.12 4.91 -1.58
CA VAL A 51 1.35 3.66 -1.50
C VAL A 51 0.47 3.48 -2.73
N THR A 52 -0.24 4.52 -3.16
CA THR A 52 -1.10 4.48 -4.35
C THR A 52 -0.31 4.10 -5.60
N VAL A 53 0.87 4.70 -5.80
CA VAL A 53 1.74 4.38 -6.93
C VAL A 53 2.27 2.95 -6.84
N ALA A 54 2.75 2.53 -5.67
CA ALA A 54 3.29 1.19 -5.48
C ALA A 54 2.23 0.10 -5.71
N LEU A 55 1.05 0.23 -5.10
CA LEU A 55 -0.05 -0.71 -5.29
C LEU A 55 -0.60 -0.66 -6.71
N GLY A 56 -0.66 0.52 -7.33
CA GLY A 56 -1.05 0.67 -8.73
C GLY A 56 -0.11 -0.08 -9.68
N ALA A 57 1.21 0.03 -9.47
CA ALA A 57 2.21 -0.69 -10.25
C ALA A 57 2.12 -2.21 -10.05
N LEU A 58 1.95 -2.67 -8.81
CA LEU A 58 1.73 -4.09 -8.52
C LEU A 58 0.45 -4.60 -9.16
N GLY A 59 -0.64 -3.84 -9.07
CA GLY A 59 -1.91 -4.16 -9.72
C GLY A 59 -1.79 -4.25 -11.24
N LEU A 60 -1.07 -3.31 -11.86
CA LEU A 60 -0.79 -3.33 -13.29
C LEU A 60 0.04 -4.57 -13.68
N SER A 61 1.05 -4.93 -12.90
CA SER A 61 1.87 -6.12 -13.15
C SER A 61 1.06 -7.42 -13.04
N ALA A 62 0.21 -7.52 -12.03
CA ALA A 62 -0.67 -8.67 -11.82
C ALA A 62 -1.72 -8.75 -12.93
N TRP A 63 -2.25 -7.60 -13.36
CA TRP A 63 -3.18 -7.52 -14.48
C TRP A 63 -2.52 -7.96 -15.79
N SER A 64 -1.33 -7.44 -16.12
CA SER A 64 -0.56 -7.86 -17.30
C SER A 64 -0.34 -9.37 -17.32
N TYR A 65 0.14 -9.93 -16.19
CA TYR A 65 0.31 -11.37 -16.06
C TYR A 65 -1.03 -12.11 -16.30
N SER A 66 -2.14 -11.59 -15.77
CA SER A 66 -3.46 -12.20 -15.96
C SER A 66 -3.93 -12.20 -17.42
N LEU A 67 -3.46 -11.28 -18.27
CA LEU A 67 -3.75 -11.27 -19.70
C LEU A 67 -2.96 -12.36 -20.43
N GLU A 68 -1.69 -12.57 -20.08
CA GLU A 68 -0.86 -13.67 -20.61
C GLU A 68 -1.50 -15.04 -20.33
N ARG A 69 -2.04 -15.23 -19.11
CA ARG A 69 -2.73 -16.48 -18.73
C ARG A 69 -4.02 -16.72 -19.55
N ARG A 70 -4.59 -15.67 -20.15
CA ARG A 70 -5.84 -15.73 -20.93
C ARG A 70 -5.60 -15.88 -22.44
N ALA A 71 -4.35 -15.79 -22.91
CA ALA A 71 -4.04 -16.02 -24.32
C ALA A 71 -4.26 -17.51 -24.65
N PRO A 72 -5.07 -17.84 -25.68
CA PRO A 72 -5.30 -19.22 -26.08
C PRO A 72 -4.00 -19.87 -26.55
N ALA A 73 -3.66 -21.04 -25.99
CA ALA A 73 -2.54 -21.86 -26.44
C ALA A 73 -2.80 -22.32 -27.88
N GLY A 74 -2.26 -21.60 -28.86
CA GLY A 74 -2.57 -21.92 -30.26
C GLY A 74 -1.95 -20.99 -31.30
N VAL A 75 -0.67 -20.62 -31.16
CA VAL A 75 0.16 -20.23 -32.32
C VAL A 75 1.54 -20.85 -32.11
N THR A 76 1.71 -22.09 -32.55
CA THR A 76 3.03 -22.65 -32.85
C THR A 76 3.59 -21.90 -34.07
N PRO A 77 4.79 -21.28 -33.99
CA PRO A 77 5.45 -20.80 -35.18
C PRO A 77 5.90 -22.02 -36.00
N SER A 78 5.33 -22.18 -37.19
CA SER A 78 5.80 -23.09 -38.24
C SER A 78 7.02 -22.51 -38.94
#